data_AF-A0AAJ5IM69-F1
#
_entry.id   AF-A0AAJ5IM69-F1
#
_cell.length_a   1.000
_cell.length_b   1.000
_cell.length_c   1.000
_cell.angle_alpha   90.00
_cell.angle_beta   90.00
_cell.angle_gamma   90.00
#
_symmetry.space_group_name_H-M   'P 1'
#
loop_
_entity.id
_entity.type
_entity.pdbx_description
1 polymer ?
#
loop_
_entity_poly.entity_id
_entity_poly.type
_entity_poly.pdbx_seq_one_letter_code
_entity_poly.pdbx_strand_id
1 'polypeptide(L)'
;MRTREAGFTLLELSVVIAIMSMLAVMSVPRYLEEINDNRVKLAASETQTVIDAARTYRARNGSWPGGATCLQAIQALQDNVPPLIPGNLSVNKFNKAVSTSCTAFTFSVDQEVAQDWDGVLSNMLPGTSIVDTAANRIRTTIGVPGSEPALDSKLSRIVTANADLNRMQTNLLLGGNNISEVNNISAVSASISGNVSTNTLTAQSASISGQVNSNSAVTNYATINGTATIGSQVTYGTAAVYGETWFGGASQFDGNVVLKQGAVIANIVGENTACGILGQQARNSTGATLSCDNYRWTKPGGINGMRNCRWITGAPFATKICPANMVATGMNYNGYGSGYSDHDVYCCEVY
;
A
#
# COMPACT_ATOMS: atom_id res chain seq x y z
N MET A 1 54.32 -5.08 -96.37
CA MET A 1 53.39 -4.15 -95.70
C MET A 1 53.91 -3.93 -94.28
N ARG A 2 54.35 -2.71 -93.96
CA ARG A 2 54.97 -2.38 -92.66
C ARG A 2 53.86 -1.78 -91.78
N THR A 3 53.42 -2.54 -90.79
CA THR A 3 52.46 -2.07 -89.77
C THR A 3 53.10 -0.91 -89.02
N ARG A 4 52.47 0.27 -89.08
CA ARG A 4 52.86 1.44 -88.29
C ARG A 4 52.59 1.11 -86.82
N GLU A 5 53.64 0.95 -86.03
CA GLU A 5 53.53 1.00 -84.58
C GLU A 5 53.18 2.44 -84.19
N ALA A 6 52.00 2.63 -83.60
CA ALA A 6 51.60 3.92 -83.02
C ALA A 6 52.33 4.08 -81.68
N GLY A 7 53.24 5.04 -81.60
CA GLY A 7 53.96 5.37 -80.37
C GLY A 7 53.04 6.02 -79.34
N PHE A 8 53.03 5.46 -78.12
CA PHE A 8 52.30 5.98 -76.97
C PHE A 8 52.84 7.36 -76.58
N THR A 9 51.98 8.37 -76.43
CA THR A 9 52.42 9.72 -76.04
C THR A 9 52.41 9.87 -74.51
N LEU A 10 53.35 10.65 -73.94
CA LEU A 10 53.38 10.93 -72.49
C LEU A 10 52.12 11.67 -72.03
N LEU A 11 51.52 12.47 -72.90
CA LEU A 11 50.29 13.22 -72.60
C LEU A 11 49.10 12.28 -72.40
N GLU A 12 48.97 11.25 -73.24
CA GLU A 12 47.93 10.21 -73.10
C GLU A 12 48.03 9.47 -71.77
N LEU A 13 49.25 9.09 -71.34
CA LEU A 13 49.45 8.47 -70.03
C LEU A 13 49.09 9.42 -68.88
N SER A 14 49.45 10.71 -68.98
CA SER A 14 49.18 11.72 -67.95
C SER A 14 47.68 11.97 -67.72
N VAL A 15 46.88 11.97 -68.80
CA VAL A 15 45.43 12.13 -68.71
C VAL A 15 44.77 10.88 -68.14
N VAL A 16 45.25 9.68 -68.52
CA VAL A 16 44.73 8.42 -67.97
C VAL A 16 44.97 8.31 -66.47
N ILE A 17 46.17 8.64 -65.97
CA ILE A 17 46.45 8.61 -64.52
C ILE A 17 45.67 9.69 -63.76
N ALA A 18 45.39 10.85 -64.39
CA ALA A 18 44.57 11.90 -63.78
C ALA A 18 43.10 11.49 -63.64
N ILE A 19 42.52 10.81 -64.63
CA ILE A 19 41.15 10.29 -64.55
C ILE A 19 41.09 9.11 -63.57
N MET A 20 42.06 8.20 -63.59
CA MET A 20 42.13 7.06 -62.67
C MET A 20 42.23 7.49 -61.21
N SER A 21 43.02 8.53 -60.90
CA SER A 21 43.14 9.04 -59.53
C SER A 21 41.83 9.67 -59.03
N MET A 22 41.13 10.41 -59.89
CA MET A 22 39.83 10.99 -59.56
C MET A 22 38.75 9.91 -59.30
N LEU A 23 38.67 8.90 -60.17
CA LEU A 23 37.72 7.79 -60.02
C LEU A 23 38.02 6.93 -58.79
N ALA A 24 39.29 6.70 -58.48
CA ALA A 24 39.71 5.94 -57.32
C ALA A 24 39.23 6.58 -56.00
N VAL A 25 39.38 7.91 -55.86
CA VAL A 25 38.97 8.63 -54.63
C VAL A 25 37.47 8.47 -54.34
N MET A 26 36.62 8.51 -55.38
CA MET A 26 35.17 8.36 -55.21
C MET A 26 34.72 6.91 -54.94
N SER A 27 35.48 5.91 -55.40
CA SER A 27 35.07 4.51 -55.37
C SER A 27 35.51 3.76 -54.11
N VAL A 28 36.62 4.16 -53.49
CA VAL A 28 37.18 3.51 -52.28
C VAL A 28 36.20 3.41 -51.10
N PRO A 29 35.47 4.47 -50.66
CA PRO A 29 34.62 4.37 -49.46
C PRO A 29 33.50 3.34 -49.60
N ARG A 30 32.89 3.22 -50.79
CA ARG A 30 31.83 2.24 -51.07
C ARG A 30 32.32 0.80 -50.99
N TYR A 31 33.52 0.55 -51.52
CA TYR A 31 34.11 -0.78 -51.51
C TYR A 31 34.45 -1.24 -50.08
N LEU A 32 34.88 -0.32 -49.21
CA LEU A 32 35.16 -0.62 -47.81
C LEU A 32 33.89 -0.96 -47.01
N GLU A 33 32.79 -0.25 -47.24
CA GLU A 33 31.48 -0.57 -46.64
C GLU A 33 31.01 -1.97 -47.05
N GLU A 34 31.11 -2.33 -48.33
CA GLU A 34 30.70 -3.65 -48.83
C GLU A 34 31.57 -4.80 -48.29
N ILE A 35 32.88 -4.57 -48.15
CA ILE A 35 33.76 -5.54 -47.48
C ILE A 35 33.34 -5.73 -46.02
N ASN A 36 33.07 -4.65 -45.29
CA ASN A 36 32.69 -4.74 -43.89
C ASN A 36 31.30 -5.36 -43.70
N ASP A 37 30.36 -5.14 -44.62
CA ASP A 37 29.06 -5.84 -44.65
C ASP A 37 29.23 -7.36 -44.82
N ASN A 38 30.11 -7.79 -45.74
CA ASN A 38 30.41 -9.20 -45.89
C ASN A 38 31.10 -9.78 -44.65
N ARG A 39 32.04 -9.04 -44.06
CA ARG A 39 32.72 -9.43 -42.82
C ARG A 39 31.75 -9.56 -41.65
N VAL A 40 30.79 -8.64 -41.48
CA VAL A 40 29.83 -8.70 -40.37
C VAL A 40 28.90 -9.89 -40.50
N LYS A 41 28.43 -10.21 -41.71
CA LYS A 41 27.60 -11.40 -41.99
C LYS A 41 28.35 -12.69 -41.68
N LEU A 42 29.61 -12.77 -42.09
CA LEU A 42 30.48 -13.91 -41.80
C LEU A 42 30.77 -14.04 -40.30
N ALA A 43 31.08 -12.93 -39.62
CA ALA A 43 31.32 -12.91 -38.18
C ALA A 43 30.07 -13.34 -37.38
N ALA A 44 28.87 -12.90 -37.81
CA ALA A 44 27.61 -13.35 -37.24
C ALA A 44 27.46 -14.87 -37.37
N SER A 45 27.68 -15.41 -38.58
CA SER A 45 27.60 -16.85 -38.85
C SER A 45 28.62 -17.66 -38.02
N GLU A 46 29.87 -17.20 -37.93
CA GLU A 46 30.91 -17.83 -37.10
C GLU A 46 30.53 -17.82 -35.62
N THR A 47 29.99 -16.71 -35.12
CA THR A 47 29.56 -16.57 -33.72
C THR A 47 28.39 -17.50 -33.41
N GLN A 48 27.42 -17.58 -34.32
CA GLN A 48 26.29 -18.50 -34.21
C GLN A 48 26.76 -19.96 -34.16
N THR A 49 27.77 -20.31 -34.99
CA THR A 49 28.38 -21.63 -34.99
C THR A 49 29.05 -21.97 -33.65
N VAL A 50 29.80 -21.03 -33.05
CA VAL A 50 30.40 -21.21 -31.72
C VAL A 50 29.34 -21.41 -30.64
N ILE A 51 28.27 -20.62 -30.69
CA ILE A 51 27.17 -20.66 -29.73
C ILE A 51 26.42 -22.00 -29.80
N ASP A 52 26.09 -22.47 -31.00
CA ASP A 52 25.37 -23.73 -31.18
C ASP A 52 26.25 -24.94 -30.84
N ALA A 53 27.55 -24.85 -31.12
CA ALA A 53 28.53 -25.82 -30.64
C ALA A 53 28.62 -25.85 -29.11
N ALA A 54 28.63 -24.68 -28.44
CA ALA A 54 28.63 -24.60 -26.98
C ALA A 54 27.36 -25.19 -26.35
N ARG A 55 26.18 -24.96 -26.95
CA ARG A 55 24.92 -25.59 -26.54
C ARG A 55 24.99 -27.11 -26.68
N THR A 56 25.49 -27.59 -27.81
CA THR A 56 25.64 -29.02 -28.08
C THR A 56 26.61 -29.66 -27.09
N TYR A 57 27.75 -29.02 -26.82
CA TYR A 57 28.72 -29.47 -25.84
C TYR A 57 28.10 -29.58 -24.45
N ARG A 58 27.38 -28.54 -24.00
CA ARG A 58 26.71 -28.56 -22.70
C ARG A 58 25.61 -29.61 -22.63
N ALA A 59 24.83 -29.79 -23.69
CA ALA A 59 23.79 -30.82 -23.73
C ALA A 59 24.37 -32.23 -23.57
N ARG A 60 25.60 -32.47 -24.05
CA ARG A 60 26.29 -33.76 -23.92
C ARG A 60 27.00 -33.94 -22.58
N ASN A 61 27.64 -32.89 -22.08
CA ASN A 61 28.59 -32.98 -20.96
C ASN A 61 28.06 -32.39 -19.63
N GLY A 62 26.93 -31.68 -19.65
CA GLY A 62 26.37 -30.99 -18.49
C GLY A 62 27.07 -29.68 -18.10
N SER A 63 28.27 -29.42 -18.61
CA SER A 63 29.06 -28.21 -18.38
C SER A 63 29.37 -27.45 -19.68
N TRP A 64 29.68 -26.16 -19.57
CA TRP A 64 30.17 -25.38 -20.71
C TRP A 64 31.60 -25.81 -21.13
N PRO A 65 31.98 -25.60 -22.41
CA PRO A 65 33.33 -25.92 -22.90
C PRO A 65 34.40 -24.97 -22.33
N GLY A 66 35.63 -25.45 -22.15
CA GLY A 66 36.77 -24.59 -21.76
C GLY A 66 36.98 -24.37 -20.27
N GLY A 67 36.50 -25.29 -19.42
CA GLY A 67 36.71 -25.26 -17.96
C GLY A 67 35.77 -24.31 -17.21
N ALA A 68 36.12 -23.97 -15.97
CA ALA A 68 35.25 -23.18 -15.08
C ALA A 68 34.98 -21.75 -15.58
N THR A 69 35.90 -21.16 -16.34
CA THR A 69 35.81 -19.78 -16.87
C THR A 69 35.56 -19.72 -18.37
N CYS A 70 35.56 -20.87 -19.06
CA CYS A 70 35.39 -20.98 -20.51
C CYS A 70 36.41 -20.18 -21.36
N LEU A 71 37.58 -19.83 -20.83
CA LEU A 71 38.61 -19.10 -21.59
C LEU A 71 39.15 -19.89 -22.79
N GLN A 72 39.18 -21.22 -22.69
CA GLN A 72 39.64 -22.11 -23.76
C GLN A 72 38.46 -22.82 -24.47
N ALA A 73 37.28 -22.20 -24.48
CA ALA A 73 36.08 -22.83 -25.03
C ALA A 73 36.20 -23.14 -26.51
N ILE A 74 36.73 -22.20 -27.31
CA ILE A 74 36.90 -22.39 -28.76
C ILE A 74 37.79 -23.60 -29.04
N GLN A 75 38.91 -23.72 -28.33
CA GLN A 75 39.80 -24.87 -28.46
C GLN A 75 39.11 -26.17 -28.01
N ALA A 76 38.40 -26.17 -26.88
CA ALA A 76 37.69 -27.35 -26.40
C ALA A 76 36.57 -27.82 -27.35
N LEU A 77 35.95 -26.91 -28.09
CA LEU A 77 34.96 -27.23 -29.13
C LEU A 77 35.61 -27.80 -30.39
N GLN A 78 36.81 -27.33 -30.72
CA GLN A 78 37.60 -27.82 -31.86
C GLN A 78 38.17 -29.22 -31.59
N ASP A 79 38.70 -29.45 -30.39
CA ASP A 79 39.31 -30.73 -29.98
C ASP A 79 38.27 -31.82 -29.65
N ASN A 80 36.97 -31.50 -29.72
CA ASN A 80 35.89 -32.47 -29.55
C ASN A 80 35.96 -33.56 -30.62
N VAL A 81 35.51 -34.78 -30.30
CA VAL A 81 35.45 -35.89 -31.25
C VAL A 81 33.99 -36.35 -31.37
N PRO A 82 33.29 -36.05 -32.49
CA PRO A 82 33.72 -35.24 -33.64
C PRO A 82 33.80 -33.73 -33.32
N PRO A 83 34.61 -32.94 -34.07
CA PRO A 83 34.74 -31.50 -33.85
C PRO A 83 33.40 -30.79 -33.98
N LEU A 84 33.09 -29.88 -33.05
CA LEU A 84 31.82 -29.15 -33.05
C LEU A 84 31.88 -27.83 -33.82
N ILE A 85 33.07 -27.33 -34.13
CA ILE A 85 33.28 -26.10 -34.91
C ILE A 85 34.26 -26.33 -36.07
N PRO A 86 34.11 -25.60 -37.19
CA PRO A 86 35.03 -25.68 -38.32
C PRO A 86 36.28 -24.83 -38.07
N GLY A 87 37.34 -25.46 -37.55
CA GLY A 87 38.64 -24.83 -37.36
C GLY A 87 38.69 -23.80 -36.21
N ASN A 88 39.70 -22.93 -36.25
CA ASN A 88 39.96 -21.97 -35.19
C ASN A 88 39.19 -20.67 -35.42
N LEU A 89 38.27 -20.35 -34.50
CA LEU A 89 37.45 -19.13 -34.50
C LEU A 89 37.88 -18.12 -33.41
N SER A 90 39.13 -18.18 -32.94
CA SER A 90 39.68 -17.26 -31.94
C SER A 90 39.91 -15.84 -32.46
N VAL A 91 39.80 -15.63 -33.77
CA VAL A 91 39.90 -14.33 -34.43
C VAL A 91 38.75 -14.19 -35.43
N ASN A 92 38.03 -13.07 -35.39
CA ASN A 92 36.91 -12.83 -36.29
C ASN A 92 37.36 -12.27 -37.65
N LYS A 93 36.40 -12.07 -38.57
CA LYS A 93 36.68 -11.50 -39.90
C LYS A 93 37.18 -10.04 -39.92
N PHE A 94 37.17 -9.36 -38.78
CA PHE A 94 37.77 -8.03 -38.60
C PHE A 94 39.21 -8.11 -38.07
N ASN A 95 39.79 -9.31 -37.99
CA ASN A 95 41.11 -9.56 -37.41
C ASN A 95 41.20 -9.13 -35.93
N LYS A 96 40.08 -9.25 -35.21
CA LYS A 96 39.97 -8.96 -33.77
C LYS A 96 39.82 -10.25 -32.99
N ALA A 97 40.36 -10.29 -31.78
CA ALA A 97 40.28 -11.45 -30.91
C ALA A 97 38.83 -11.73 -30.50
N VAL A 98 38.45 -13.00 -30.56
CA VAL A 98 37.20 -13.52 -30.01
C VAL A 98 37.54 -14.18 -28.69
N SER A 99 36.89 -13.74 -27.61
CA SER A 99 37.08 -14.26 -26.27
C SER A 99 35.79 -14.88 -25.77
N THR A 100 35.91 -15.93 -24.98
CA THR A 100 34.77 -16.66 -24.42
C THR A 100 34.82 -16.59 -22.90
N SER A 101 33.65 -16.49 -22.28
CA SER A 101 33.49 -16.51 -20.82
C SER A 101 32.20 -17.23 -20.45
N CYS A 102 32.10 -17.74 -19.23
CA CYS A 102 30.88 -18.39 -18.77
C CYS A 102 30.68 -18.29 -17.25
N THR A 103 29.45 -18.55 -16.85
CA THR A 103 29.06 -18.85 -15.47
C THR A 103 28.49 -20.27 -15.40
N ALA A 104 27.98 -20.69 -14.25
CA ALA A 104 27.25 -21.95 -14.14
C ALA A 104 26.08 -22.07 -15.15
N PHE A 105 25.47 -20.93 -15.52
CA PHE A 105 24.23 -20.88 -16.30
C PHE A 105 24.33 -20.19 -17.65
N THR A 106 25.39 -19.42 -17.90
CA THR A 106 25.53 -18.63 -19.13
C THR A 106 26.86 -18.90 -19.82
N PHE A 107 26.87 -18.80 -21.14
CA PHE A 107 28.06 -18.79 -21.98
C PHE A 107 28.02 -17.55 -22.86
N SER A 108 29.12 -16.81 -22.89
CA SER A 108 29.23 -15.52 -23.55
C SER A 108 30.41 -15.52 -24.53
N VAL A 109 30.17 -15.01 -25.73
CA VAL A 109 31.18 -14.75 -26.75
C VAL A 109 31.34 -13.25 -26.90
N ASP A 110 32.53 -12.76 -26.63
CA ASP A 110 32.91 -11.36 -26.72
C ASP A 110 33.82 -11.13 -27.91
N GLN A 111 33.51 -10.12 -28.73
CA GLN A 111 34.34 -9.74 -29.87
C GLN A 111 34.25 -8.24 -30.15
N GLU A 112 35.32 -7.68 -30.70
CA GLU A 112 35.35 -6.32 -31.25
C GLU A 112 35.03 -6.35 -32.74
N VAL A 113 34.36 -5.30 -33.23
CA VAL A 113 34.12 -5.10 -34.66
C VAL A 113 34.67 -3.76 -35.14
N ALA A 114 34.59 -3.52 -36.45
CA ALA A 114 34.89 -2.23 -37.03
C ALA A 114 33.93 -1.15 -36.47
N GLN A 115 34.39 0.09 -36.42
CA GLN A 115 33.59 1.24 -35.98
C GLN A 115 32.25 1.31 -36.74
N ASP A 116 31.16 1.58 -36.02
CA ASP A 116 29.77 1.67 -36.50
C ASP A 116 29.11 0.35 -36.95
N TRP A 117 29.82 -0.80 -36.89
CA TRP A 117 29.27 -2.11 -37.26
C TRP A 117 28.77 -2.96 -36.07
N ASP A 118 28.94 -2.47 -34.84
CA ASP A 118 28.53 -3.14 -33.60
C ASP A 118 27.01 -3.28 -33.48
N GLY A 119 26.26 -2.23 -33.84
CA GLY A 119 24.80 -2.27 -33.91
C GLY A 119 24.29 -3.25 -34.96
N VAL A 120 24.95 -3.33 -36.12
CA VAL A 120 24.58 -4.27 -37.20
C VAL A 120 24.77 -5.70 -36.73
N LEU A 121 25.93 -6.03 -36.16
CA LEU A 121 26.20 -7.38 -35.66
C LEU A 121 25.28 -7.75 -34.49
N SER A 122 25.01 -6.81 -33.58
CA SER A 122 24.09 -7.00 -32.46
C SER A 122 22.66 -7.29 -32.89
N ASN A 123 22.22 -6.77 -34.04
CA ASN A 123 20.90 -7.05 -34.59
C ASN A 123 20.83 -8.40 -35.32
N MET A 124 21.95 -8.93 -35.80
CA MET A 124 22.02 -10.24 -36.46
C MET A 124 22.09 -11.41 -35.47
N LEU A 125 22.51 -11.16 -34.23
CA LEU A 125 22.74 -12.19 -33.23
C LEU A 125 21.77 -12.04 -32.04
N PRO A 126 20.96 -13.06 -31.72
CA PRO A 126 20.06 -13.00 -30.57
C PRO A 126 20.83 -13.04 -29.25
N GLY A 127 20.39 -12.26 -28.26
CA GLY A 127 21.04 -12.21 -26.94
C GLY A 127 22.37 -11.45 -26.92
N THR A 128 22.58 -10.57 -27.91
CA THR A 128 23.76 -9.71 -28.00
C THR A 128 23.51 -8.34 -27.39
N SER A 129 24.50 -7.85 -26.64
CA SER A 129 24.54 -6.48 -26.15
C SER A 129 25.88 -5.84 -26.50
N ILE A 130 25.88 -4.51 -26.62
CA ILE A 130 27.10 -3.70 -26.75
C ILE A 130 27.65 -3.47 -25.34
N VAL A 131 28.84 -3.97 -25.05
CA VAL A 131 29.46 -3.93 -23.71
C VAL A 131 30.42 -2.76 -23.56
N ASP A 132 31.02 -2.30 -24.66
CA ASP A 132 31.90 -1.14 -24.68
C ASP A 132 31.78 -0.42 -26.03
N THR A 133 31.19 0.78 -26.00
CA THR A 133 31.00 1.62 -27.19
C THR A 133 32.29 2.30 -27.65
N ALA A 134 33.30 2.43 -26.79
CA ALA A 134 34.60 3.01 -27.17
C ALA A 134 35.45 1.98 -27.93
N ALA A 135 35.36 0.70 -27.54
CA ALA A 135 36.05 -0.40 -28.19
C ALA A 135 35.23 -1.09 -29.29
N ASN A 136 33.98 -0.68 -29.53
CA ASN A 136 33.02 -1.36 -30.42
C ASN A 136 32.91 -2.86 -30.09
N ARG A 137 32.84 -3.19 -28.80
CA ARG A 137 32.85 -4.57 -28.29
C ARG A 137 31.43 -5.02 -27.99
N ILE A 138 31.05 -6.15 -28.59
CA ILE A 138 29.78 -6.81 -28.35
C ILE A 138 29.97 -8.09 -27.54
N ARG A 139 28.93 -8.47 -26.80
CA ARG A 139 28.82 -9.73 -26.07
C ARG A 139 27.56 -10.45 -26.49
N THR A 140 27.70 -11.63 -27.07
CA THR A 140 26.58 -12.53 -27.33
C THR A 140 26.48 -13.53 -26.20
N THR A 141 25.36 -13.58 -25.48
CA THR A 141 25.18 -14.48 -24.34
C THR A 141 24.06 -15.48 -24.58
N ILE A 142 24.34 -16.76 -24.32
CA ILE A 142 23.37 -17.84 -24.28
C ILE A 142 23.23 -18.41 -22.87
N GLY A 143 22.01 -18.82 -22.52
CA GLY A 143 21.69 -19.49 -21.27
C GLY A 143 21.76 -21.01 -21.45
N VAL A 144 21.56 -21.73 -20.35
CA VAL A 144 21.31 -23.17 -20.42
C VAL A 144 20.09 -23.44 -21.31
N PRO A 145 20.06 -24.57 -22.05
CA PRO A 145 18.88 -24.94 -22.82
C PRO A 145 17.62 -24.87 -21.95
N GLY A 146 16.59 -24.15 -22.43
CA GLY A 146 15.36 -23.87 -21.67
C GLY A 146 15.37 -22.57 -20.86
N SER A 147 16.43 -21.76 -20.92
CA SER A 147 16.50 -20.42 -20.33
C SER A 147 16.88 -19.36 -21.37
N GLU A 148 16.24 -18.19 -21.33
CA GLU A 148 16.63 -17.02 -22.13
C GLU A 148 17.48 -16.09 -21.24
N PRO A 149 18.79 -15.95 -21.50
CA PRO A 149 19.73 -15.26 -20.59
C PRO A 149 19.67 -13.72 -20.66
N ALA A 150 18.91 -13.14 -21.59
CA ALA A 150 18.97 -11.71 -21.93
C ALA A 150 17.64 -10.98 -21.69
N LEU A 151 16.96 -11.28 -20.58
CA LEU A 151 15.74 -10.56 -20.18
C LEU A 151 16.01 -9.12 -19.72
N ASP A 152 17.20 -8.84 -19.20
CA ASP A 152 17.57 -7.52 -18.64
C ASP A 152 17.59 -6.42 -19.73
N SER A 153 17.91 -6.78 -20.98
CA SER A 153 17.86 -5.84 -22.11
C SER A 153 16.46 -5.68 -22.75
N LYS A 154 15.48 -6.52 -22.34
CA LYS A 154 14.09 -6.45 -22.83
C LYS A 154 13.14 -5.75 -21.87
N LEU A 155 13.57 -5.48 -20.64
CA LEU A 155 12.80 -4.68 -19.69
C LEU A 155 13.09 -3.20 -19.95
N SER A 156 12.05 -2.51 -20.40
CA SER A 156 12.00 -1.10 -20.80
C SER A 156 12.99 -0.21 -20.05
N ARG A 157 13.92 0.39 -20.78
CA ARG A 157 14.65 1.58 -20.34
C ARG A 157 13.61 2.65 -20.04
N ILE A 158 13.56 3.16 -18.80
CA ILE A 158 12.76 4.34 -18.44
C ILE A 158 13.08 5.45 -19.45
N VAL A 159 12.13 5.76 -20.33
CA VAL A 159 12.32 6.81 -21.34
C VAL A 159 11.92 8.13 -20.70
N THR A 160 12.90 8.91 -20.28
CA THR A 160 12.69 10.18 -19.56
C THR A 160 12.05 11.29 -20.41
N ALA A 161 12.09 11.16 -21.74
CA ALA A 161 11.56 12.18 -22.66
C ALA A 161 10.11 11.96 -23.14
N ASN A 162 9.56 10.74 -22.97
CA ASN A 162 8.17 10.46 -23.36
C ASN A 162 7.51 9.54 -22.32
N ALA A 163 6.64 10.13 -21.50
CA ALA A 163 5.94 9.42 -20.44
C ALA A 163 5.02 8.30 -20.96
N ASP A 164 4.54 8.39 -22.20
CA ASP A 164 3.62 7.38 -22.77
C ASP A 164 4.30 6.03 -23.01
N LEU A 165 5.62 6.01 -23.18
CA LEU A 165 6.40 4.77 -23.31
C LEU A 165 6.59 4.04 -21.98
N ASN A 166 6.32 4.71 -20.86
CA ASN A 166 6.40 4.13 -19.51
C ASN A 166 5.00 3.80 -18.95
N ARG A 167 3.93 4.07 -19.71
CA ARG A 167 2.55 3.79 -19.29
C ARG A 167 2.13 2.38 -19.66
N MET A 168 1.49 1.71 -18.71
CA MET A 168 0.72 0.51 -18.99
C MET A 168 -0.58 0.91 -19.68
N GLN A 169 -0.79 0.45 -20.92
CA GLN A 169 -1.98 0.80 -21.72
C GLN A 169 -3.20 -0.08 -21.40
N THR A 170 -3.03 -1.09 -20.53
CA THR A 170 -4.04 -2.10 -20.23
C THR A 170 -4.06 -2.44 -18.73
N ASN A 171 -4.95 -3.34 -18.33
CA ASN A 171 -5.09 -3.76 -16.94
C ASN A 171 -3.88 -4.59 -16.47
N LEU A 172 -3.42 -4.32 -15.25
CA LEU A 172 -2.43 -5.15 -14.56
C LEU A 172 -3.10 -6.41 -13.97
N LEU A 173 -2.97 -7.54 -14.64
CA LEU A 173 -3.47 -8.83 -14.16
C LEU A 173 -2.33 -9.62 -13.50
N LEU A 174 -2.46 -9.91 -12.21
CA LEU A 174 -1.40 -10.57 -11.42
C LEU A 174 -1.65 -12.06 -11.16
N GLY A 175 -2.81 -12.61 -11.52
CA GLY A 175 -3.09 -14.06 -11.37
C GLY A 175 -2.97 -14.58 -9.92
N GLY A 176 -3.18 -13.73 -8.91
CA GLY A 176 -3.03 -14.08 -7.50
C GLY A 176 -1.65 -13.78 -6.89
N ASN A 177 -0.73 -13.19 -7.65
CA ASN A 177 0.56 -12.76 -7.13
C ASN A 177 0.48 -11.46 -6.31
N ASN A 178 1.43 -11.28 -5.40
CA ASN A 178 1.55 -10.10 -4.54
C ASN A 178 2.29 -8.95 -5.24
N ILE A 179 1.97 -7.71 -4.85
CA ILE A 179 2.82 -6.55 -5.10
C ILE A 179 3.46 -6.15 -3.77
N SER A 180 4.78 -6.23 -3.67
CA SER A 180 5.55 -5.90 -2.46
C SER A 180 6.48 -4.71 -2.71
N GLU A 181 6.95 -4.06 -1.64
CA GLU A 181 7.96 -2.98 -1.69
C GLU A 181 7.52 -1.72 -2.49
N VAL A 182 6.21 -1.45 -2.53
CA VAL A 182 5.69 -0.24 -3.16
C VAL A 182 5.84 0.94 -2.20
N ASN A 183 6.63 1.95 -2.59
CA ASN A 183 6.76 3.18 -1.79
C ASN A 183 5.45 3.97 -1.73
N ASN A 184 4.77 4.18 -2.87
CA ASN A 184 3.50 4.91 -2.95
C ASN A 184 2.55 4.30 -4.01
N ILE A 185 1.26 4.24 -3.70
CA ILE A 185 0.18 3.96 -4.66
C ILE A 185 -0.71 5.19 -4.72
N SER A 186 -0.72 5.90 -5.86
CA SER A 186 -1.62 7.01 -6.13
C SER A 186 -2.61 6.59 -7.20
N ALA A 187 -3.89 6.58 -6.87
CA ALA A 187 -4.96 6.14 -7.76
C ALA A 187 -6.11 7.16 -7.74
N VAL A 188 -6.75 7.37 -8.90
CA VAL A 188 -8.00 8.15 -8.98
C VAL A 188 -9.11 7.47 -8.18
N SER A 189 -9.15 6.13 -8.22
CA SER A 189 -10.03 5.30 -7.39
C SER A 189 -9.34 3.98 -7.05
N ALA A 190 -9.58 3.47 -5.84
CA ALA A 190 -9.10 2.17 -5.39
C ALA A 190 -10.28 1.38 -4.81
N SER A 191 -10.50 0.16 -5.32
CA SER A 191 -11.49 -0.78 -4.80
C SER A 191 -10.77 -2.02 -4.27
N ILE A 192 -10.83 -2.25 -2.95
CA ILE A 192 -10.18 -3.35 -2.27
C ILE A 192 -11.29 -4.24 -1.70
N SER A 193 -11.48 -5.43 -2.27
CA SER A 193 -12.52 -6.38 -1.86
C SER A 193 -12.15 -7.21 -0.63
N GLY A 194 -10.87 -7.21 -0.24
CA GLY A 194 -10.35 -7.86 0.95
C GLY A 194 -10.07 -6.88 2.09
N ASN A 195 -9.25 -7.30 3.05
CA ASN A 195 -8.85 -6.47 4.18
C ASN A 195 -7.86 -5.36 3.78
N VAL A 196 -8.00 -4.19 4.41
CA VAL A 196 -7.02 -3.11 4.38
C VAL A 196 -6.31 -3.08 5.73
N SER A 197 -5.03 -3.45 5.77
CA SER A 197 -4.21 -3.40 6.99
C SER A 197 -3.17 -2.30 6.85
N THR A 198 -3.35 -1.19 7.57
CA THR A 198 -2.43 -0.06 7.57
C THR A 198 -2.22 0.49 8.98
N ASN A 199 -1.08 1.14 9.22
CA ASN A 199 -0.84 1.85 10.47
C ASN A 199 -1.77 3.07 10.62
N THR A 200 -2.02 3.78 9.51
CA THR A 200 -2.92 4.94 9.44
C THR A 200 -3.76 4.87 8.17
N LEU A 201 -5.05 5.18 8.28
CA LEU A 201 -5.96 5.44 7.15
C LEU A 201 -6.56 6.84 7.33
N THR A 202 -6.24 7.76 6.43
CA THR A 202 -6.82 9.11 6.35
C THR A 202 -7.78 9.19 5.17
N ALA A 203 -9.07 9.45 5.42
CA ALA A 203 -10.09 9.56 4.39
C ALA A 203 -11.04 10.73 4.67
N GLN A 204 -11.41 11.49 3.63
CA GLN A 204 -12.36 12.61 3.74
C GLN A 204 -13.79 12.12 4.05
N SER A 205 -14.15 10.93 3.57
CA SER A 205 -15.37 10.18 3.90
C SER A 205 -15.07 8.68 3.74
N ALA A 206 -15.56 7.84 4.66
CA ALA A 206 -15.32 6.39 4.61
C ALA A 206 -16.59 5.61 4.96
N SER A 207 -17.00 4.72 4.06
CA SER A 207 -18.01 3.68 4.32
C SER A 207 -17.27 2.37 4.47
N ILE A 208 -17.28 1.78 5.68
CA ILE A 208 -16.49 0.56 5.97
C ILE A 208 -17.45 -0.58 6.33
N SER A 209 -17.49 -1.59 5.48
CA SER A 209 -18.25 -2.82 5.74
C SER A 209 -17.29 -3.91 6.23
N GLY A 210 -17.16 -4.09 7.55
CA GLY A 210 -16.30 -5.13 8.15
C GLY A 210 -15.55 -4.71 9.42
N GLN A 211 -14.53 -5.48 9.80
CA GLN A 211 -13.68 -5.18 10.95
C GLN A 211 -12.64 -4.09 10.61
N VAL A 212 -12.55 -3.06 11.45
CA VAL A 212 -11.49 -2.03 11.40
C VAL A 212 -10.48 -2.32 12.52
N ASN A 213 -9.21 -2.55 12.17
CA ASN A 213 -8.14 -2.90 13.12
C ASN A 213 -6.99 -1.86 13.14
N SER A 214 -7.31 -0.59 12.86
CA SER A 214 -6.32 0.49 12.67
C SER A 214 -6.73 1.78 13.40
N ASN A 215 -5.74 2.63 13.72
CA ASN A 215 -5.95 4.00 14.21
C ASN A 215 -6.53 4.87 13.07
N SER A 216 -7.85 4.85 12.90
CA SER A 216 -8.54 5.62 11.86
C SER A 216 -8.88 7.04 12.33
N ALA A 217 -8.41 8.05 11.58
CA ALA A 217 -8.87 9.43 11.70
C ALA A 217 -9.83 9.74 10.54
N VAL A 218 -11.14 9.66 10.82
CA VAL A 218 -12.21 9.95 9.85
C VAL A 218 -12.73 11.36 10.11
N THR A 219 -12.64 12.25 9.11
CA THR A 219 -12.94 13.69 9.26
C THR A 219 -14.41 14.08 9.05
N ASN A 220 -15.28 13.16 8.64
CA ASN A 220 -16.69 13.46 8.36
C ASN A 220 -17.66 12.44 9.00
N TYR A 221 -17.83 11.26 8.41
CA TYR A 221 -18.62 10.18 9.01
C TYR A 221 -18.03 8.81 8.65
N ALA A 222 -18.19 7.85 9.56
CA ALA A 222 -17.86 6.44 9.37
C ALA A 222 -19.13 5.60 9.57
N THR A 223 -19.57 4.89 8.54
CA THR A 223 -20.67 3.91 8.65
C THR A 223 -20.06 2.53 8.80
N ILE A 224 -20.31 1.86 9.93
CA ILE A 224 -19.83 0.51 10.23
C ILE A 224 -21.02 -0.46 10.19
N ASN A 225 -21.09 -1.28 9.15
CA ASN A 225 -22.06 -2.37 9.07
C ASN A 225 -21.43 -3.65 9.63
N GLY A 226 -21.42 -3.79 10.95
CA GLY A 226 -20.82 -4.94 11.64
C GLY A 226 -20.33 -4.61 13.05
N THR A 227 -19.41 -5.42 13.56
CA THR A 227 -18.80 -5.23 14.90
C THR A 227 -17.54 -4.38 14.80
N ALA A 228 -17.42 -3.36 15.67
CA ALA A 228 -16.20 -2.56 15.85
C ALA A 228 -15.63 -2.79 17.25
N THR A 229 -14.32 -3.02 17.35
CA THR A 229 -13.59 -3.05 18.63
C THR A 229 -12.71 -1.81 18.69
N ILE A 230 -13.04 -0.88 19.59
CA ILE A 230 -12.38 0.42 19.68
C ILE A 230 -11.70 0.54 21.04
N GLY A 231 -10.38 0.75 21.07
CA GLY A 231 -9.61 0.88 22.32
C GLY A 231 -9.86 2.20 23.05
N SER A 232 -10.01 3.31 22.31
CA SER A 232 -10.38 4.62 22.86
C SER A 232 -11.18 5.40 21.81
N GLN A 233 -12.34 5.93 22.18
CA GLN A 233 -13.20 6.73 21.32
C GLN A 233 -13.33 8.15 21.89
N VAL A 234 -12.98 9.15 21.08
CA VAL A 234 -13.20 10.57 21.39
C VAL A 234 -14.13 11.14 20.32
N THR A 235 -15.27 11.72 20.73
CA THR A 235 -16.26 12.30 19.81
C THR A 235 -16.40 13.80 20.07
N TYR A 236 -15.99 14.61 19.09
CA TYR A 236 -16.19 16.06 19.09
C TYR A 236 -17.57 16.37 18.49
N GLY A 237 -18.64 16.21 19.28
CA GLY A 237 -20.02 16.46 18.84
C GLY A 237 -21.04 15.50 19.44
N THR A 238 -22.15 15.28 18.73
CA THR A 238 -23.24 14.40 19.18
C THR A 238 -22.99 12.95 18.78
N ALA A 239 -23.09 12.02 19.73
CA ALA A 239 -23.18 10.58 19.47
C ALA A 239 -24.63 10.10 19.70
N ALA A 240 -25.20 9.38 18.73
CA ALA A 240 -26.54 8.80 18.82
C ALA A 240 -26.47 7.28 18.67
N VAL A 241 -27.17 6.55 19.56
CA VAL A 241 -27.30 5.09 19.49
C VAL A 241 -28.79 4.76 19.45
N TYR A 242 -29.21 4.03 18.40
CA TYR A 242 -30.60 3.62 18.20
C TYR A 242 -30.92 2.25 18.81
N GLY A 243 -29.90 1.53 19.30
CA GLY A 243 -30.01 0.25 20.00
C GLY A 243 -29.55 0.34 21.46
N GLU A 244 -29.11 -0.79 22.01
CA GLU A 244 -28.62 -0.88 23.38
C GLU A 244 -27.14 -0.48 23.50
N THR A 245 -26.79 0.15 24.64
CA THR A 245 -25.42 0.41 25.05
C THR A 245 -25.14 -0.26 26.39
N TRP A 246 -23.99 -0.93 26.49
CA TRP A 246 -23.55 -1.63 27.70
C TRP A 246 -22.24 -1.00 28.20
N PHE A 247 -22.24 -0.51 29.43
CA PHE A 247 -21.06 0.05 30.09
C PHE A 247 -20.58 -0.91 31.18
N GLY A 248 -19.40 -1.50 31.01
CA GLY A 248 -18.83 -2.48 31.95
C GLY A 248 -18.12 -1.88 33.18
N GLY A 249 -18.14 -0.55 33.34
CA GLY A 249 -17.44 0.18 34.39
C GLY A 249 -18.13 1.48 34.78
N ALA A 250 -17.44 2.32 35.56
CA ALA A 250 -17.96 3.63 35.96
C ALA A 250 -18.13 4.56 34.75
N SER A 251 -19.23 5.31 34.72
CA SER A 251 -19.53 6.30 33.67
C SER A 251 -19.81 7.65 34.33
N GLN A 252 -19.22 8.73 33.81
CA GLN A 252 -19.39 10.09 34.30
C GLN A 252 -20.06 10.95 33.25
N PHE A 253 -21.07 11.73 33.66
CA PHE A 253 -21.79 12.68 32.82
C PHE A 253 -21.67 14.06 33.46
N ASP A 254 -21.10 15.03 32.74
CA ASP A 254 -20.97 16.43 33.21
C ASP A 254 -22.26 17.24 33.00
N GLY A 255 -23.05 16.84 31.99
CA GLY A 255 -24.34 17.43 31.67
C GLY A 255 -25.55 16.64 32.17
N ASN A 256 -26.73 17.11 31.79
CA ASN A 256 -28.00 16.48 32.16
C ASN A 256 -28.18 15.10 31.49
N VAL A 257 -28.67 14.14 32.27
CA VAL A 257 -29.17 12.85 31.77
C VAL A 257 -30.69 12.91 31.69
N VAL A 258 -31.26 12.76 30.49
CA VAL A 258 -32.71 12.81 30.25
C VAL A 258 -33.23 11.45 29.82
N LEU A 259 -34.13 10.87 30.60
CA LEU A 259 -34.77 9.59 30.33
C LEU A 259 -36.25 9.82 30.00
N LYS A 260 -36.69 9.43 28.80
CA LYS A 260 -38.08 9.63 28.36
C LYS A 260 -39.07 8.62 28.94
N GLN A 261 -38.60 7.44 29.34
CA GLN A 261 -39.44 6.37 29.88
C GLN A 261 -39.19 6.20 31.38
N GLY A 262 -38.05 5.64 31.77
CA GLY A 262 -37.66 5.47 33.16
C GLY A 262 -36.27 4.87 33.30
N ALA A 263 -35.72 4.92 34.51
CA ALA A 263 -34.48 4.25 34.89
C ALA A 263 -34.79 3.10 35.85
N VAL A 264 -34.16 1.94 35.62
CA VAL A 264 -34.20 0.83 36.58
C VAL A 264 -32.92 0.83 37.39
N ILE A 265 -33.04 1.05 38.69
CA ILE A 265 -31.91 0.94 39.62
C ILE A 265 -31.82 -0.52 40.07
N ALA A 266 -30.75 -1.22 39.67
CA ALA A 266 -30.59 -2.65 39.97
C ALA A 266 -30.11 -2.92 41.41
N ASN A 267 -29.44 -1.95 42.05
CA ASN A 267 -28.89 -2.12 43.39
C ASN A 267 -30.00 -2.20 44.45
N ILE A 268 -30.14 -3.36 45.10
CA ILE A 268 -31.13 -3.59 46.16
C ILE A 268 -30.43 -3.50 47.52
N VAL A 269 -30.90 -2.62 48.39
CA VAL A 269 -30.33 -2.38 49.73
C VAL A 269 -31.42 -2.35 50.81
N GLY A 270 -31.02 -2.61 52.06
CA GLY A 270 -31.90 -2.52 53.21
C GLY A 270 -32.01 -1.09 53.72
N GLU A 271 -33.20 -0.70 54.18
CA GLU A 271 -33.40 0.60 54.83
C GLU A 271 -32.57 0.70 56.11
N ASN A 272 -32.01 1.88 56.38
CA ASN A 272 -31.13 2.19 57.51
C ASN A 272 -29.82 1.37 57.56
N THR A 273 -29.43 0.70 56.47
CA THR A 273 -28.12 0.05 56.36
C THR A 273 -27.05 1.08 55.96
N ALA A 274 -25.78 0.81 56.27
CA ALA A 274 -24.68 1.74 55.97
C ALA A 274 -24.43 1.85 54.46
N CYS A 275 -24.05 3.05 53.99
CA CYS A 275 -23.70 3.33 52.60
C CYS A 275 -22.40 4.16 52.51
N GLY A 276 -21.64 3.97 51.43
CA GLY A 276 -20.29 4.54 51.28
C GLY A 276 -20.19 5.81 50.45
N ILE A 277 -21.20 6.12 49.62
CA ILE A 277 -21.18 7.26 48.69
C ILE A 277 -22.46 8.06 48.87
N LEU A 278 -22.34 9.27 49.42
CA LEU A 278 -23.47 10.17 49.65
C LEU A 278 -24.17 10.54 48.33
N GLY A 279 -25.50 10.61 48.35
CA GLY A 279 -26.33 10.92 47.18
C GLY A 279 -26.47 9.78 46.17
N GLN A 280 -25.85 8.62 46.42
CA GLN A 280 -26.08 7.42 45.61
C GLN A 280 -27.55 7.00 45.75
N GLN A 281 -28.15 6.55 44.65
CA GLN A 281 -29.51 6.00 44.65
C GLN A 281 -29.48 4.46 44.61
N ALA A 282 -30.42 3.85 45.31
CA ALA A 282 -30.68 2.42 45.32
C ALA A 282 -32.20 2.18 45.40
N ARG A 283 -32.61 0.92 45.51
CA ARG A 283 -33.99 0.58 45.85
C ARG A 283 -34.06 -0.47 46.96
N ASN A 284 -35.18 -0.57 47.64
CA ASN A 284 -35.47 -1.72 48.49
C ASN A 284 -36.05 -2.88 47.66
N SER A 285 -36.30 -4.03 48.31
CA SER A 285 -36.85 -5.23 47.64
C SER A 285 -38.24 -5.00 47.02
N THR A 286 -39.01 -4.04 47.54
CA THR A 286 -40.33 -3.68 47.03
C THR A 286 -40.28 -2.64 45.90
N GLY A 287 -39.09 -2.15 45.52
CA GLY A 287 -38.91 -1.18 44.45
C GLY A 287 -38.99 0.29 44.85
N ALA A 288 -39.08 0.61 46.15
CA ALA A 288 -39.04 2.00 46.61
C ALA A 288 -37.60 2.54 46.50
N THR A 289 -37.45 3.74 45.95
CA THR A 289 -36.16 4.42 45.85
C THR A 289 -35.60 4.76 47.23
N LEU A 290 -34.30 4.56 47.40
CA LEU A 290 -33.53 4.95 48.58
C LEU A 290 -32.39 5.87 48.13
N SER A 291 -32.07 6.87 48.95
CA SER A 291 -30.88 7.72 48.82
C SER A 291 -29.90 7.39 49.93
N CYS A 292 -28.60 7.50 49.66
CA CYS A 292 -27.58 7.46 50.69
C CYS A 292 -27.45 8.84 51.34
N ASP A 293 -28.11 9.03 52.48
CA ASP A 293 -28.06 10.28 53.24
C ASP A 293 -27.42 10.01 54.61
N ASN A 294 -26.50 10.88 55.03
CA ASN A 294 -25.75 10.72 56.28
C ASN A 294 -25.14 9.30 56.48
N TYR A 295 -24.59 8.74 55.40
CA TYR A 295 -24.00 7.40 55.36
C TYR A 295 -24.97 6.25 55.70
N ARG A 296 -26.27 6.48 55.56
CA ARG A 296 -27.33 5.47 55.71
C ARG A 296 -28.27 5.48 54.51
N TRP A 297 -28.78 4.32 54.13
CA TRP A 297 -29.83 4.21 53.11
C TRP A 297 -31.18 4.64 53.68
N THR A 298 -31.70 5.76 53.19
CA THR A 298 -32.94 6.40 53.65
C THR A 298 -33.92 6.56 52.51
N LYS A 299 -35.22 6.54 52.81
CA LYS A 299 -36.25 6.89 51.83
C LYS A 299 -36.19 8.40 51.55
N PRO A 300 -36.33 8.86 50.29
CA PRO A 300 -36.56 10.26 49.98
C PRO A 300 -37.76 10.76 50.80
N GLY A 301 -37.58 11.88 51.50
CA GLY A 301 -38.46 12.34 52.57
C GLY A 301 -39.95 12.41 52.22
N GLY A 302 -40.66 11.28 52.41
CA GLY A 302 -42.01 11.33 52.92
C GLY A 302 -41.93 11.86 54.35
N ILE A 303 -42.77 12.82 54.69
CA ILE A 303 -42.87 13.46 56.01
C ILE A 303 -42.86 12.34 57.08
N ASN A 304 -41.75 12.12 57.79
CA ASN A 304 -41.54 10.94 58.64
C ASN A 304 -42.16 11.12 60.03
N GLY A 305 -43.39 11.61 60.05
CA GLY A 305 -44.16 11.84 61.25
C GLY A 305 -44.27 13.32 61.61
N MET A 306 -45.42 13.62 62.20
CA MET A 306 -45.74 14.93 62.74
C MET A 306 -45.54 14.86 64.26
N ARG A 307 -44.80 15.80 64.83
CA ARG A 307 -44.60 15.89 66.29
C ARG A 307 -45.00 17.26 66.81
N ASN A 308 -45.21 17.35 68.12
CA ASN A 308 -45.57 18.60 68.81
C ASN A 308 -46.80 19.28 68.19
N CYS A 309 -47.79 18.49 67.76
CA CYS A 309 -49.00 19.00 67.14
C CYS A 309 -49.92 19.71 68.13
N ARG A 310 -50.47 20.85 67.74
CA ARG A 310 -51.42 21.62 68.55
C ARG A 310 -52.41 22.41 67.72
N TRP A 311 -53.57 22.71 68.32
CA TRP A 311 -54.53 23.66 67.78
C TRP A 311 -54.08 25.10 68.04
N ILE A 312 -54.15 25.92 67.00
CA ILE A 312 -54.02 27.37 67.10
C ILE A 312 -55.44 27.94 67.19
N THR A 313 -55.86 28.23 68.41
CA THR A 313 -57.15 28.84 68.75
C THR A 313 -56.93 30.31 69.12
N GLY A 314 -57.92 31.17 68.88
CA GLY A 314 -57.81 32.60 69.16
C GLY A 314 -59.16 33.30 69.26
N ALA A 315 -59.14 34.63 69.40
CA ALA A 315 -60.36 35.44 69.39
C ALA A 315 -61.15 35.22 68.07
N PRO A 316 -62.49 35.30 68.12
CA PRO A 316 -63.32 35.13 66.92
C PRO A 316 -62.87 36.08 65.80
N PHE A 317 -62.76 35.55 64.58
CA PHE A 317 -62.36 36.29 63.37
C PHE A 317 -60.91 36.79 63.34
N ALA A 318 -60.06 36.35 64.28
CA ALA A 318 -58.63 36.59 64.22
C ALA A 318 -57.94 35.62 63.23
N THR A 319 -56.91 36.10 62.52
CA THR A 319 -56.11 35.27 61.61
C THR A 319 -55.35 34.20 62.39
N LYS A 320 -55.65 32.92 62.15
CA LYS A 320 -54.98 31.77 62.79
C LYS A 320 -54.12 31.04 61.76
N ILE A 321 -52.81 31.22 61.85
CA ILE A 321 -51.82 30.60 60.96
C ILE A 321 -50.81 29.83 61.81
N CYS A 322 -50.26 28.76 61.26
CA CYS A 322 -49.21 28.01 61.94
C CYS A 322 -47.96 28.88 62.19
N PRO A 323 -47.34 28.78 63.39
CA PRO A 323 -46.06 29.41 63.68
C PRO A 323 -44.96 28.95 62.72
N ALA A 324 -43.88 29.73 62.63
CA ALA A 324 -42.69 29.34 61.88
C ALA A 324 -42.19 27.95 62.32
N ASN A 325 -41.82 27.12 61.33
CA ASN A 325 -41.40 25.71 61.48
C ASN A 325 -42.52 24.70 61.79
N MET A 326 -43.79 25.09 61.69
CA MET A 326 -44.93 24.18 61.71
C MET A 326 -45.73 24.26 60.41
N VAL A 327 -46.31 23.14 59.99
CA VAL A 327 -47.24 23.06 58.85
C VAL A 327 -48.67 22.82 59.33
N ALA A 328 -49.63 23.37 58.60
CA ALA A 328 -51.05 23.12 58.81
C ALA A 328 -51.40 21.73 58.30
N THR A 329 -52.01 20.92 59.17
CA THR A 329 -52.31 19.50 58.92
C THR A 329 -53.80 19.19 59.07
N GLY A 330 -54.58 20.12 59.62
CA GLY A 330 -56.02 20.03 59.73
C GLY A 330 -56.64 21.37 60.10
N MET A 331 -57.96 21.47 59.98
CA MET A 331 -58.72 22.66 60.36
C MET A 331 -60.05 22.26 60.97
N ASN A 332 -60.54 23.06 61.91
CA ASN A 332 -61.85 22.89 62.52
C ASN A 332 -62.67 24.16 62.31
N TYR A 333 -63.91 24.02 61.84
CA TYR A 333 -64.80 25.15 61.56
C TYR A 333 -65.73 25.40 62.74
N ASN A 334 -65.69 26.62 63.27
CA ASN A 334 -66.54 27.07 64.36
C ASN A 334 -67.64 27.97 63.77
N GLY A 335 -68.88 27.54 63.89
CA GLY A 335 -70.04 28.32 63.44
C GLY A 335 -70.45 29.37 64.48
N TYR A 336 -70.54 30.63 64.07
CA TYR A 336 -71.16 31.69 64.86
C TYR A 336 -72.41 32.14 64.09
N GLY A 337 -73.59 32.12 64.73
CA GLY A 337 -74.87 32.32 64.05
C GLY A 337 -74.94 33.52 63.09
N SER A 338 -75.90 33.49 62.15
CA SER A 338 -76.10 34.48 61.08
C SER A 338 -75.00 34.56 60.00
N GLY A 339 -74.52 33.40 59.53
CA GLY A 339 -73.72 33.31 58.30
C GLY A 339 -72.22 33.58 58.45
N TYR A 340 -71.75 33.74 59.68
CA TYR A 340 -70.34 33.94 59.99
C TYR A 340 -69.69 32.61 60.40
N SER A 341 -68.52 32.32 59.85
CA SER A 341 -67.73 31.16 60.27
C SER A 341 -66.32 31.59 60.61
N ASP A 342 -65.75 30.94 61.61
CA ASP A 342 -64.35 31.06 61.97
C ASP A 342 -63.71 29.67 61.88
N HIS A 343 -62.38 29.60 61.85
CA HIS A 343 -61.65 28.34 61.79
C HIS A 343 -60.50 28.33 62.79
N ASP A 344 -60.24 27.17 63.39
CA ASP A 344 -59.00 26.87 64.11
C ASP A 344 -58.12 26.00 63.22
N VAL A 345 -56.80 26.16 63.33
CA VAL A 345 -55.82 25.41 62.50
C VAL A 345 -55.04 24.45 63.37
N TYR A 346 -54.92 23.19 62.95
CA TYR A 346 -54.07 22.18 63.58
C TYR A 346 -52.68 22.20 62.96
N CYS A 347 -51.68 22.54 63.77
CA CYS A 347 -50.31 22.77 63.32
C CYS A 347 -49.36 21.74 63.93
N CYS A 348 -48.46 21.18 63.13
CA CYS A 348 -47.47 20.19 63.55
C CYS A 348 -46.06 20.56 63.09
N GLU A 349 -45.04 20.18 63.87
CA GLU A 349 -43.65 20.23 63.43
C GLU A 349 -43.34 19.02 62.54
N VAL A 350 -42.58 19.26 61.47
CA VAL A 350 -42.11 18.23 60.53
C VAL A 350 -40.66 17.88 60.84
N TYR A 351 -40.35 16.60 60.80
CA TYR A 351 -38.99 16.05 60.91
C TYR A 351 -38.85 14.80 60.05
#